data_AF-A0AAV9RXU3-F1
#
_entry.id   AF-A0AAV9RXU3-F1
#
_cell.length_a   1.000
_cell.length_b   1.000
_cell.length_c   1.000
_cell.angle_alpha   90.00
_cell.angle_beta   90.00
_cell.angle_gamma   90.00
#
_symmetry.space_group_name_H-M   'P 1'
#
loop_
_entity.id
_entity.type
_entity.pdbx_description
1 polymer ?
#
loop_
_entity_poly.entity_id
_entity_poly.type
_entity_poly.pdbx_seq_one_letter_code
_entity_poly.pdbx_strand_id
1 'polypeptide(L)'
;MTLWMERTLTISTRTLFYWSWWLTDSCSFCKASVPILSYRRADPEETKANRKDASQWALWLGTTGENSKDIKHTKTLDCKHTKKESPMSSPTMSATDLCRNCSSTLFSPPQNDKRSGPTYNAPSCSKAEQHNTGCQTTESSLIPCDACYRVQSLLRNTGEALKDLFQSEGLPSSLQLLSDAMQDTVYPGQMTAGDVAQWAEEQIRDIRRLAKHLQDVRSTVQPLREALAKAETERDRFSSQLESMKKEFKQEVKQHQTSIVQLEFSLRKAQRSAKETEQRLQEEHKQLKREMLSLEESNTRLKEKVELQKDTLQALVNEKDELHQKVKTLCREEETCCELQQMIQEIKTQLSDTQLLLDKEKAKYQSACRQQESMHAKQKSLLERVDALDEECEELQMQLGEKEETQINLNNQLQKMSKLKEQQQAQLSEQQDIYRGLQKEKQRLQTHVDELEKHVAELMEHVQALRERERLLVAFPELNNWAQTQPQSTGNLILDMEQQQQANSLRIKVLEQENATLHKSLEKLRQGAMFNATREAPSQHT
;
A
#
# COMPACT_ATOMS: atom_id res chain seq x y z
N MET A 1 8.82 40.50 40.45
CA MET A 1 9.37 41.09 39.21
C MET A 1 8.83 40.25 38.07
N THR A 2 7.80 40.78 37.38
CA THR A 2 7.30 40.47 36.02
C THR A 2 7.07 39.01 35.62
N LEU A 3 5.98 38.59 34.95
CA LEU A 3 4.75 39.19 34.41
C LEU A 3 4.09 37.98 33.72
N TRP A 4 2.82 37.66 33.97
CA TRP A 4 1.97 37.14 32.90
C TRP A 4 0.52 37.52 33.15
N MET A 5 0.06 38.43 32.29
CA MET A 5 -1.29 38.95 32.19
C MET A 5 -2.19 37.96 31.47
N GLU A 6 -3.34 37.69 32.08
CA GLU A 6 -4.66 38.08 31.59
C GLU A 6 -5.01 38.04 30.08
N ARG A 7 -6.21 37.47 29.87
CA ARG A 7 -7.32 37.94 29.02
C ARG A 7 -7.33 37.54 27.54
N THR A 8 -8.24 36.61 27.25
CA THR A 8 -8.99 36.56 25.99
C THR A 8 -10.32 37.30 26.17
N LEU A 9 -10.52 38.30 25.30
CA LEU A 9 -11.70 39.14 25.23
C LEU A 9 -12.74 38.54 24.26
N THR A 10 -13.99 38.63 24.69
CA THR A 10 -15.28 38.52 24.01
C THR A 10 -15.43 39.32 22.70
N ILE A 11 -16.34 38.86 21.82
CA ILE A 11 -17.42 39.60 21.10
C ILE A 11 -18.25 38.51 20.35
N SER A 12 -19.50 38.18 20.72
CA SER A 12 -20.78 38.92 20.70
C SER A 12 -21.51 38.83 19.35
N THR A 13 -22.68 38.17 19.29
CA THR A 13 -23.98 38.87 19.28
C THR A 13 -25.20 37.93 19.07
N ARG A 14 -26.17 38.14 19.97
CA ARG A 14 -27.64 38.28 19.74
C ARG A 14 -28.59 37.05 19.73
N THR A 15 -29.22 36.83 20.90
CA THR A 15 -30.67 37.10 21.25
C THR A 15 -31.76 36.67 20.24
N LEU A 16 -32.96 36.14 20.59
CA LEU A 16 -33.80 36.16 21.82
C LEU A 16 -35.15 35.42 21.58
N PHE A 17 -35.89 35.07 22.66
CA PHE A 17 -37.35 34.75 22.77
C PHE A 17 -37.83 33.38 22.23
N TYR A 18 -38.57 32.52 22.94
CA TYR A 18 -39.72 32.75 23.83
C TYR A 18 -39.81 31.72 24.99
N TRP A 19 -40.54 32.13 26.03
CA TRP A 19 -40.79 31.56 27.36
C TRP A 19 -41.75 30.36 27.45
N SER A 20 -41.55 29.55 28.51
CA SER A 20 -42.52 28.93 29.47
C SER A 20 -43.67 28.05 28.92
N TRP A 21 -44.17 26.99 29.55
CA TRP A 21 -44.19 26.55 30.95
C TRP A 21 -44.85 25.15 31.08
N TRP A 22 -44.54 24.45 32.19
CA TRP A 22 -45.36 23.48 32.95
C TRP A 22 -45.45 21.97 32.61
N LEU A 23 -45.03 21.23 33.66
CA LEU A 23 -45.48 19.93 34.22
C LEU A 23 -46.94 19.58 33.87
N THR A 24 -47.39 18.32 33.78
CA THR A 24 -47.28 17.25 34.78
C THR A 24 -47.81 15.92 34.19
N ASP A 25 -47.34 14.82 34.79
CA ASP A 25 -48.06 13.58 35.06
C ASP A 25 -48.20 12.42 34.04
N SER A 26 -47.49 11.35 34.42
CA SER A 26 -48.02 10.01 34.74
C SER A 26 -48.26 8.97 33.64
N CYS A 27 -47.35 7.98 33.69
CA CYS A 27 -47.62 6.54 33.80
C CYS A 27 -48.08 5.75 32.55
N SER A 28 -47.20 4.87 32.04
CA SER A 28 -47.36 3.39 32.06
C SER A 28 -46.57 2.67 30.96
N PHE A 29 -45.47 2.04 31.39
CA PHE A 29 -44.96 0.70 31.09
C PHE A 29 -45.26 -0.06 29.76
N CYS A 30 -44.13 -0.54 29.19
CA CYS A 30 -43.85 -1.86 28.59
C CYS A 30 -43.88 -2.12 27.06
N LYS A 31 -42.64 -2.14 26.50
CA LYS A 31 -41.97 -3.24 25.76
C LYS A 31 -42.77 -4.05 24.72
N ALA A 32 -42.34 -3.95 23.46
CA ALA A 32 -41.80 -5.07 22.66
C ALA A 32 -41.25 -4.55 21.32
N SER A 33 -39.98 -4.83 21.04
CA SER A 33 -39.38 -4.61 19.71
C SER A 33 -38.72 -5.89 19.23
N VAL A 34 -39.28 -6.47 18.16
CA VAL A 34 -38.61 -7.36 17.22
C VAL A 34 -39.07 -6.92 15.83
N PRO A 35 -38.17 -6.67 14.87
CA PRO A 35 -38.54 -6.67 13.46
C PRO A 35 -38.14 -7.98 12.79
N ILE A 36 -39.14 -8.62 12.18
CA ILE A 36 -38.99 -9.53 11.05
C ILE A 36 -39.17 -8.70 9.79
N LEU A 37 -38.40 -9.05 8.75
CA LEU A 37 -38.69 -9.02 7.31
C LEU A 37 -37.46 -8.50 6.56
N SER A 38 -36.99 -9.04 5.44
CA SER A 38 -37.26 -10.26 4.68
C SER A 38 -36.54 -10.06 3.34
N TYR A 39 -35.93 -11.14 2.79
CA TYR A 39 -35.97 -11.51 1.36
C TYR A 39 -35.45 -10.49 0.30
N ARG A 40 -34.63 -10.82 -0.71
CA ARG A 40 -34.57 -12.03 -1.56
C ARG A 40 -33.45 -11.89 -2.63
N ARG A 41 -32.82 -13.03 -2.97
CA ARG A 41 -32.12 -13.48 -4.22
C ARG A 41 -30.93 -12.66 -4.76
N ALA A 42 -29.72 -13.20 -4.94
CA ALA A 42 -29.20 -14.44 -5.57
C ALA A 42 -28.92 -14.31 -7.09
N ASP A 43 -27.62 -14.10 -7.39
CA ASP A 43 -26.71 -14.74 -8.38
C ASP A 43 -27.05 -14.68 -9.90
N PRO A 44 -26.10 -14.98 -10.85
CA PRO A 44 -24.79 -15.65 -10.71
C PRO A 44 -23.61 -15.18 -11.62
N GLU A 45 -22.45 -15.85 -11.43
CA GLU A 45 -21.48 -16.32 -12.45
C GLU A 45 -20.59 -15.31 -13.22
N GLU A 46 -19.34 -15.54 -13.64
CA GLU A 46 -18.33 -16.63 -13.64
C GLU A 46 -17.07 -15.97 -14.28
N THR A 47 -15.78 -16.17 -13.93
CA THR A 47 -14.92 -17.26 -14.44
C THR A 47 -13.43 -17.06 -14.02
N LYS A 48 -12.81 -18.20 -13.65
CA LYS A 48 -11.44 -18.69 -14.01
C LYS A 48 -10.17 -18.04 -13.43
N ALA A 49 -9.48 -18.77 -12.53
CA ALA A 49 -8.39 -19.73 -12.84
C ALA A 49 -7.23 -19.75 -11.82
N ASN A 50 -6.85 -20.97 -11.37
CA ASN A 50 -5.49 -21.49 -11.04
C ASN A 50 -4.60 -20.72 -10.02
N ARG A 51 -3.76 -21.30 -9.17
CA ARG A 51 -3.22 -22.65 -8.97
C ARG A 51 -2.52 -22.64 -7.59
N LYS A 52 -2.58 -23.79 -6.91
CA LYS A 52 -1.58 -24.38 -6.00
C LYS A 52 -0.31 -23.56 -5.71
N ASP A 53 -0.06 -23.27 -4.42
CA ASP A 53 1.12 -23.72 -3.66
C ASP A 53 1.17 -23.01 -2.30
N ALA A 54 0.55 -23.64 -1.30
CA ALA A 54 0.74 -23.31 0.11
C ALA A 54 1.35 -24.54 0.79
N SER A 55 2.67 -24.68 0.66
CA SER A 55 3.47 -25.68 1.36
C SER A 55 4.83 -25.08 1.65
N GLN A 56 4.91 -24.31 2.74
CA GLN A 56 6.19 -23.94 3.38
C GLN A 56 5.96 -23.30 4.77
N TRP A 57 5.24 -23.98 5.67
CA TRP A 57 5.19 -23.61 7.10
C TRP A 57 5.19 -24.83 8.03
N ALA A 58 5.93 -25.88 7.66
CA ALA A 58 6.15 -27.04 8.50
C ALA A 58 7.64 -27.43 8.48
N LEU A 59 8.46 -26.72 9.26
CA LEU A 59 9.81 -27.16 9.58
C LEU A 59 10.26 -26.60 10.93
N TRP A 60 9.54 -26.95 12.00
CA TRP A 60 10.08 -26.94 13.36
C TRP A 60 9.14 -27.73 14.26
N LEU A 61 9.33 -29.05 14.30
CA LEU A 61 9.06 -29.97 15.40
C LEU A 61 9.08 -31.40 14.84
N GLY A 62 10.29 -31.95 14.79
CA GLY A 62 10.54 -33.34 14.45
C GLY A 62 11.53 -33.94 15.42
N THR A 63 11.01 -34.86 16.23
CA THR A 63 11.66 -36.12 16.67
C THR A 63 12.95 -36.07 17.50
N THR A 64 12.83 -36.48 18.77
CA THR A 64 13.64 -37.60 19.28
C THR A 64 12.74 -38.49 20.15
N GLY A 65 12.71 -39.78 19.81
CA GLY A 65 12.11 -40.84 20.60
C GLY A 65 13.18 -41.70 21.25
N GLU A 66 12.73 -42.39 22.30
CA GLU A 66 13.15 -43.71 22.76
C GLU A 66 14.54 -43.91 23.39
N ASN A 67 14.52 -44.13 24.71
CA ASN A 67 15.05 -45.37 25.29
C ASN A 67 14.50 -45.58 26.71
N SER A 68 13.54 -46.50 26.86
CA SER A 68 13.22 -47.14 28.13
C SER A 68 12.99 -48.62 27.87
N LYS A 69 13.86 -49.46 28.43
CA LYS A 69 13.70 -50.91 28.50
C LYS A 69 13.70 -51.32 29.98
N ASP A 70 12.55 -51.86 30.38
CA ASP A 70 12.29 -52.99 31.27
C ASP A 70 13.37 -53.44 32.28
N ILE A 71 12.93 -53.67 33.53
CA ILE A 71 12.87 -55.01 34.17
C ILE A 71 11.89 -55.00 35.37
N LYS A 72 10.73 -55.64 35.14
CA LYS A 72 9.97 -56.63 35.95
C LYS A 72 10.07 -56.57 37.50
N HIS A 73 8.97 -56.28 38.19
CA HIS A 73 7.94 -57.21 38.70
C HIS A 73 8.37 -58.14 39.85
N THR A 74 7.73 -57.98 41.01
CA THR A 74 6.96 -59.05 41.67
C THR A 74 5.88 -58.44 42.57
N LYS A 75 4.72 -59.11 42.58
CA LYS A 75 3.42 -58.69 43.10
C LYS A 75 3.07 -59.43 44.40
N THR A 76 2.15 -58.83 45.17
CA THR A 76 1.02 -59.44 45.94
C THR A 76 1.35 -60.30 47.19
N LEU A 77 0.60 -60.30 48.30
CA LEU A 77 -0.86 -60.15 48.54
C LEU A 77 -1.20 -59.58 49.95
N ASP A 78 -2.33 -58.88 49.97
CA ASP A 78 -3.42 -58.71 50.95
C ASP A 78 -3.34 -59.02 52.47
N CYS A 79 -3.76 -57.99 53.22
CA CYS A 79 -4.91 -57.89 54.15
C CYS A 79 -5.25 -59.04 55.14
N LYS A 80 -5.20 -58.73 56.47
CA LYS A 80 -6.41 -58.42 57.29
C LYS A 80 -6.09 -58.06 58.75
N HIS A 81 -6.98 -57.22 59.26
CA HIS A 81 -7.26 -56.79 60.64
C HIS A 81 -6.81 -57.68 61.81
N THR A 82 -6.44 -57.06 62.93
CA THR A 82 -7.30 -56.95 64.12
C THR A 82 -6.74 -55.96 65.14
N LYS A 83 -7.59 -55.64 66.12
CA LYS A 83 -7.75 -54.40 66.88
C LYS A 83 -7.49 -54.68 68.37
N LYS A 84 -7.23 -53.61 69.12
CA LYS A 84 -7.53 -53.36 70.57
C LYS A 84 -6.38 -53.34 71.58
N GLU A 85 -6.18 -52.11 72.10
CA GLU A 85 -6.43 -51.64 73.48
C GLU A 85 -5.80 -52.36 74.70
N SER A 86 -5.07 -51.56 75.49
CA SER A 86 -4.68 -51.72 76.91
C SER A 86 -5.88 -51.52 77.87
N PRO A 87 -5.75 -51.46 79.23
CA PRO A 87 -4.79 -52.05 80.19
C PRO A 87 -5.49 -52.69 81.46
N MET A 88 -4.68 -53.02 82.48
CA MET A 88 -4.95 -53.12 83.94
C MET A 88 -5.41 -54.44 84.60
N SER A 89 -4.75 -54.68 85.74
CA SER A 89 -5.14 -55.47 86.94
C SER A 89 -4.70 -56.94 87.06
N SER A 90 -3.85 -57.15 88.07
CA SER A 90 -3.45 -58.38 88.78
C SER A 90 -4.66 -59.10 89.47
N PRO A 91 -4.46 -60.10 90.35
CA PRO A 91 -3.79 -61.41 90.23
C PRO A 91 -4.67 -62.56 90.79
N THR A 92 -4.62 -63.83 90.32
CA THR A 92 -5.06 -64.97 91.17
C THR A 92 -4.53 -66.34 90.72
N MET A 93 -3.99 -67.06 91.71
CA MET A 93 -3.97 -68.50 92.02
C MET A 93 -4.46 -69.55 91.00
N SER A 94 -3.78 -70.71 91.00
CA SER A 94 -4.30 -72.05 91.37
C SER A 94 -3.13 -73.06 91.26
N ALA A 95 -2.62 -73.69 92.33
CA ALA A 95 -3.19 -74.76 93.16
C ALA A 95 -3.42 -76.07 92.39
N THR A 96 -2.68 -77.14 92.73
CA THR A 96 -3.24 -78.40 93.28
C THR A 96 -2.17 -79.41 93.73
N ASP A 97 -2.59 -80.18 94.75
CA ASP A 97 -2.11 -81.49 95.27
C ASP A 97 -0.95 -81.48 96.29
N LEU A 98 -1.11 -81.54 97.62
CA LEU A 98 -1.98 -82.28 98.58
C LEU A 98 -1.75 -83.80 98.69
N CYS A 99 -1.11 -84.19 99.82
CA CYS A 99 -1.35 -85.31 100.77
C CYS A 99 0.01 -85.85 101.29
N ARG A 100 0.22 -86.21 102.56
CA ARG A 100 -0.71 -86.76 103.57
C ARG A 100 -0.11 -86.65 104.98
N ASN A 101 -1.01 -86.47 105.95
CA ASN A 101 -0.84 -86.52 107.41
C ASN A 101 -0.06 -87.73 107.95
N CYS A 102 0.55 -87.57 109.13
CA CYS A 102 0.23 -88.38 110.32
C CYS A 102 0.58 -87.65 111.63
N SER A 103 -0.20 -87.99 112.65
CA SER A 103 -0.52 -87.20 113.83
C SER A 103 0.43 -87.36 115.02
N SER A 104 0.27 -86.42 115.95
CA SER A 104 0.61 -86.45 117.37
C SER A 104 0.08 -87.68 118.12
N THR A 105 0.85 -88.20 119.08
CA THR A 105 0.51 -88.31 120.53
C THR A 105 1.55 -89.12 121.33
N LEU A 106 1.85 -88.61 122.53
CA LEU A 106 2.09 -89.29 123.83
C LEU A 106 2.53 -90.77 123.83
N PHE A 107 3.65 -91.08 124.50
CA PHE A 107 3.75 -91.94 125.70
C PHE A 107 5.24 -92.16 126.08
N SER A 108 5.42 -92.44 127.37
CA SER A 108 6.64 -92.40 128.18
C SER A 108 7.62 -93.60 127.95
N PRO A 109 8.67 -93.81 128.79
CA PRO A 109 9.99 -94.32 128.40
C PRO A 109 10.11 -95.86 128.44
N PRO A 110 11.28 -96.42 128.09
CA PRO A 110 11.73 -97.70 128.62
C PRO A 110 12.82 -97.52 129.69
N GLN A 111 12.50 -98.03 130.87
CA GLN A 111 13.43 -98.40 131.94
C GLN A 111 14.12 -99.75 131.65
N ASN A 112 15.21 -99.94 132.38
CA ASN A 112 15.70 -101.20 132.97
C ASN A 112 16.35 -102.25 132.04
N ASP A 113 17.60 -102.61 132.36
CA ASP A 113 17.75 -103.71 133.32
C ASP A 113 19.13 -103.81 133.99
N LYS A 114 19.03 -104.07 135.30
CA LYS A 114 19.86 -104.95 136.16
C LYS A 114 21.31 -104.53 136.44
N ARG A 115 21.60 -104.00 137.63
CA ARG A 115 21.59 -104.63 138.99
C ARG A 115 22.73 -105.63 139.16
N SER A 116 23.66 -105.29 140.04
CA SER A 116 24.29 -106.21 140.99
C SER A 116 24.80 -105.39 142.17
N GLY A 117 24.11 -105.48 143.31
CA GLY A 117 24.78 -105.33 144.59
C GLY A 117 25.70 -106.53 144.83
N PRO A 118 26.52 -106.49 145.88
CA PRO A 118 25.98 -107.05 147.10
C PRO A 118 26.21 -106.20 148.35
N THR A 119 25.11 -106.03 149.08
CA THR A 119 25.07 -106.03 150.53
C THR A 119 25.89 -107.19 151.08
N TYR A 120 26.87 -106.94 151.94
CA TYR A 120 27.24 -107.89 153.00
C TYR A 120 27.81 -107.16 154.22
N ASN A 121 27.10 -107.38 155.32
CA ASN A 121 27.62 -107.56 156.68
C ASN A 121 28.21 -106.33 157.40
N ALA A 122 27.42 -105.82 158.34
CA ALA A 122 27.94 -105.65 159.68
C ALA A 122 28.43 -107.01 160.23
N PRO A 123 29.62 -107.08 160.82
CA PRO A 123 29.91 -108.05 161.86
C PRO A 123 29.98 -107.32 163.20
N SER A 124 28.99 -107.62 164.00
CA SER A 124 29.02 -107.51 165.45
C SER A 124 30.21 -108.25 166.06
N CYS A 125 30.87 -107.57 166.99
CA CYS A 125 31.46 -108.08 168.24
C CYS A 125 32.56 -109.15 168.16
N SER A 126 33.79 -108.73 168.47
CA SER A 126 34.72 -109.54 169.26
C SER A 126 35.01 -108.83 170.59
N LYS A 127 34.31 -109.26 171.65
CA LYS A 127 34.83 -109.18 173.02
C LYS A 127 35.98 -110.19 173.11
N ALA A 128 37.21 -109.70 173.07
CA ALA A 128 38.47 -110.35 173.46
C ALA A 128 39.56 -109.45 172.88
N GLU A 129 40.53 -108.89 173.58
CA GLU A 129 40.96 -109.02 174.96
C GLU A 129 41.23 -107.59 175.46
N GLN A 130 40.90 -107.34 176.72
CA GLN A 130 41.59 -106.33 177.50
C GLN A 130 43.05 -106.73 177.61
N HIS A 131 43.83 -106.53 176.55
CA HIS A 131 45.24 -106.25 176.70
C HIS A 131 45.33 -104.79 177.09
N ASN A 132 45.37 -104.60 178.41
CA ASN A 132 46.02 -103.48 179.04
C ASN A 132 47.48 -103.45 178.54
N THR A 133 47.70 -102.92 177.33
CA THR A 133 49.04 -102.63 176.80
C THR A 133 49.31 -101.17 177.05
N GLY A 134 50.03 -100.95 178.15
CA GLY A 134 50.81 -99.75 178.42
C GLY A 134 49.97 -98.50 178.61
N CYS A 135 49.68 -98.18 179.87
CA CYS A 135 49.59 -96.79 180.29
C CYS A 135 50.72 -96.02 179.58
N GLN A 136 50.39 -95.06 178.73
CA GLN A 136 51.39 -94.17 178.17
C GLN A 136 52.13 -93.54 179.36
N THR A 137 53.38 -93.94 179.54
CA THR A 137 54.33 -93.19 180.37
C THR A 137 54.47 -91.80 179.75
N THR A 138 54.77 -90.79 180.56
CA THR A 138 54.92 -89.38 180.14
C THR A 138 55.88 -89.16 178.96
N GLU A 139 56.68 -90.18 178.59
CA GLU A 139 57.57 -90.16 177.43
C GLU A 139 56.92 -90.64 176.12
N SER A 140 55.82 -91.43 176.16
CA SER A 140 55.12 -91.95 174.97
C SER A 140 53.89 -91.12 174.55
N SER A 141 53.48 -90.14 175.35
CA SER A 141 52.44 -89.15 175.01
C SER A 141 52.92 -88.08 174.04
N LEU A 142 54.23 -88.02 173.76
CA LEU A 142 54.86 -87.03 172.90
C LEU A 142 54.89 -87.44 171.42
N ILE A 143 54.44 -88.66 171.06
CA ILE A 143 54.46 -89.16 169.69
C ILE A 143 53.03 -89.61 169.30
N PRO A 144 52.48 -89.14 168.17
CA PRO A 144 51.16 -89.56 167.72
C PRO A 144 51.14 -91.05 167.38
N CYS A 145 50.02 -91.73 167.67
CA CYS A 145 49.82 -93.11 167.22
C CYS A 145 49.81 -93.20 165.68
N ASP A 146 50.06 -94.39 165.11
CA ASP A 146 50.15 -94.59 163.65
C ASP A 146 48.91 -94.05 162.88
N ALA A 147 47.72 -94.22 163.45
CA ALA A 147 46.49 -93.68 162.86
C ALA A 147 46.49 -92.14 162.81
N CYS A 148 46.90 -91.48 163.90
CA CYS A 148 47.02 -90.02 163.95
C CYS A 148 48.12 -89.52 163.01
N TYR A 149 49.26 -90.21 162.92
CA TYR A 149 50.33 -89.87 161.98
C TYR A 149 49.84 -89.94 160.52
N ARG A 150 49.12 -91.02 160.15
CA ARG A 150 48.53 -91.16 158.80
C ARG A 150 47.54 -90.05 158.48
N VAL A 151 46.67 -89.67 159.43
CA VAL A 151 45.73 -88.56 159.25
C VAL A 151 46.46 -87.23 159.08
N GLN A 152 47.49 -86.95 159.90
CA GLN A 152 48.30 -85.75 159.76
C GLN A 152 49.05 -85.70 158.42
N SER A 153 49.60 -86.83 157.96
CA SER A 153 50.27 -86.91 156.66
C SER A 153 49.29 -86.69 155.51
N LEU A 154 48.11 -87.29 155.56
CA LEU A 154 47.08 -87.07 154.54
C LEU A 154 46.65 -85.61 154.49
N LEU A 155 46.43 -85.01 155.66
CA LEU A 155 46.03 -83.61 155.77
C LEU A 155 47.10 -82.65 155.21
N ARG A 156 48.40 -82.92 155.44
CA ARG A 156 49.46 -82.14 154.79
C ARG A 156 49.46 -82.32 153.28
N ASN A 157 49.38 -83.57 152.80
CA ASN A 157 49.39 -83.86 151.37
C ASN A 157 48.20 -83.21 150.64
N THR A 158 47.00 -83.22 151.23
CA THR A 158 45.84 -82.53 150.65
C THR A 158 45.98 -81.01 150.72
N GLY A 159 46.65 -80.49 151.76
CA GLY A 159 46.95 -79.07 151.89
C GLY A 159 47.94 -78.57 150.83
N GLU A 160 49.03 -79.30 150.59
CA GLU A 160 50.00 -78.97 149.55
C GLU A 160 49.39 -79.03 148.15
N ALA A 161 48.61 -80.07 147.84
CA ALA A 161 47.89 -80.13 146.56
C ALA A 161 46.91 -78.96 146.38
N LEU A 162 46.31 -78.47 147.47
CA LEU A 162 45.44 -77.30 147.42
C LEU A 162 46.23 -76.00 147.20
N LYS A 163 47.40 -75.86 147.81
CA LYS A 163 48.32 -74.73 147.56
C LYS A 163 48.76 -74.66 146.10
N ASP A 164 49.18 -75.81 145.53
CA ASP A 164 49.57 -75.91 144.12
C ASP A 164 48.42 -75.54 143.18
N LEU A 165 47.19 -75.99 143.48
CA LEU A 165 46.01 -75.64 142.71
C LEU A 165 45.73 -74.13 142.76
N PHE A 166 45.79 -73.53 143.94
CA PHE A 166 45.64 -72.09 144.11
C PHE A 166 46.70 -71.31 143.33
N GLN A 167 47.96 -71.75 143.37
CA GLN A 167 49.04 -71.13 142.59
C GLN A 167 48.79 -71.23 141.08
N SER A 168 48.33 -72.38 140.59
CA SER A 168 48.02 -72.58 139.16
C SER A 168 46.87 -71.72 138.65
N GLU A 169 45.91 -71.40 139.52
CA GLU A 169 44.78 -70.50 139.24
C GLU A 169 45.10 -69.03 139.59
N GLY A 170 46.32 -68.73 140.04
CA GLY A 170 46.74 -67.37 140.42
C GLY A 170 46.06 -66.82 141.69
N LEU A 171 45.57 -67.70 142.56
CA LEU A 171 44.86 -67.36 143.80
C LEU A 171 45.77 -67.49 145.04
N PRO A 172 45.61 -66.66 146.07
CA PRO A 172 46.37 -66.78 147.32
C PRO A 172 45.77 -67.85 148.26
N SER A 173 46.61 -68.80 148.70
CA SER A 173 46.24 -69.84 149.68
C SER A 173 46.47 -69.39 151.12
N SER A 174 45.50 -69.64 152.00
CA SER A 174 45.63 -69.40 153.45
C SER A 174 46.54 -70.43 154.13
N LEU A 175 46.63 -71.63 153.55
CA LEU A 175 47.54 -72.68 154.02
C LEU A 175 49.00 -72.35 153.78
N GLN A 176 49.33 -71.44 152.86
CA GLN A 176 50.71 -71.03 152.64
C GLN A 176 51.32 -70.42 153.92
N LEU A 177 50.63 -69.47 154.54
CA LEU A 177 51.11 -68.86 155.79
C LEU A 177 51.22 -69.88 156.94
N LEU A 178 50.26 -70.80 157.03
CA LEU A 178 50.25 -71.80 158.09
C LEU A 178 51.38 -72.85 157.88
N SER A 179 51.61 -73.25 156.64
CA SER A 179 52.73 -74.11 156.24
C SER A 179 54.07 -73.48 156.59
N ASP A 180 54.26 -72.21 156.23
CA ASP A 180 55.50 -71.48 156.51
C ASP A 180 55.74 -71.39 158.03
N ALA A 181 54.70 -71.10 158.83
CA ALA A 181 54.79 -71.02 160.29
C ALA A 181 55.05 -72.38 160.97
N MET A 182 54.52 -73.48 160.44
CA MET A 182 54.70 -74.82 161.00
C MET A 182 56.06 -75.43 160.68
N GLN A 183 56.69 -75.01 159.57
CA GLN A 183 58.03 -75.46 159.20
C GLN A 183 59.11 -75.05 160.21
N ASP A 184 58.84 -74.03 161.04
CA ASP A 184 59.73 -73.47 162.07
C ASP A 184 59.58 -74.10 163.47
N THR A 185 58.72 -75.12 163.65
CA THR A 185 58.46 -75.75 164.97
C THR A 185 59.36 -76.97 165.26
N VAL A 186 59.64 -77.22 166.56
CA VAL A 186 60.79 -77.98 167.11
C VAL A 186 60.86 -79.49 166.75
N TYR A 187 59.85 -80.07 166.11
CA TYR A 187 59.94 -81.41 165.52
C TYR A 187 59.30 -81.43 164.12
N PRO A 188 60.11 -81.55 163.04
CA PRO A 188 59.59 -81.63 161.68
C PRO A 188 58.60 -82.80 161.54
N GLY A 189 57.33 -82.50 161.36
CA GLY A 189 56.32 -83.47 160.92
C GLY A 189 55.30 -83.96 161.95
N GLN A 190 55.32 -83.49 163.20
CA GLN A 190 54.25 -83.77 164.16
C GLN A 190 53.38 -82.53 164.39
N MET A 191 52.08 -82.66 164.11
CA MET A 191 51.10 -81.60 164.36
C MET A 191 50.51 -81.78 165.76
N THR A 192 50.38 -80.71 166.53
CA THR A 192 49.54 -80.73 167.73
C THR A 192 48.06 -80.84 167.34
N ALA A 193 47.18 -81.19 168.28
CA ALA A 193 45.75 -81.22 168.01
C ALA A 193 45.20 -79.85 167.56
N GLY A 194 45.79 -78.74 168.04
CA GLY A 194 45.48 -77.38 167.61
C GLY A 194 45.90 -77.12 166.16
N ASP A 195 47.11 -77.52 165.78
CA ASP A 195 47.61 -77.37 164.40
C ASP A 195 46.76 -78.16 163.40
N VAL A 196 46.34 -79.38 163.76
CA VAL A 196 45.45 -80.20 162.92
C VAL A 196 44.11 -79.51 162.71
N ALA A 197 43.53 -78.92 163.76
CA ALA A 197 42.27 -78.19 163.67
C ALA A 197 42.41 -76.93 162.81
N GLN A 198 43.45 -76.12 163.05
CA GLN A 198 43.71 -74.90 162.29
C GLN A 198 43.99 -75.20 160.82
N TRP A 199 44.77 -76.24 160.52
CA TRP A 199 45.06 -76.66 159.15
C TRP A 199 43.81 -77.16 158.42
N ALA A 200 42.94 -77.89 159.11
CA ALA A 200 41.65 -78.30 158.55
C ALA A 200 40.74 -77.09 158.28
N GLU A 201 40.70 -76.10 159.17
CA GLU A 201 39.93 -74.86 158.98
C GLU A 201 40.42 -74.04 157.79
N GLU A 202 41.73 -73.86 157.66
CA GLU A 202 42.31 -73.13 156.52
C GLU A 202 42.14 -73.91 155.20
N GLN A 203 42.23 -75.25 155.21
CA GLN A 203 41.87 -76.08 154.05
C GLN A 203 40.43 -75.87 153.61
N ILE A 204 39.49 -75.91 154.57
CA ILE A 204 38.08 -75.68 154.27
C ILE A 204 37.87 -74.25 153.73
N ARG A 205 38.58 -73.25 154.27
CA ARG A 205 38.49 -71.87 153.81
C ARG A 205 38.97 -71.72 152.37
N ASP A 206 40.10 -72.31 152.03
CA ASP A 206 40.63 -72.30 150.66
C ASP A 206 39.71 -73.10 149.72
N ILE A 207 39.21 -74.27 150.10
CA ILE A 207 38.22 -75.02 149.30
C ILE A 207 36.98 -74.15 149.02
N ARG A 208 36.48 -73.39 149.99
CA ARG A 208 35.34 -72.47 149.79
C ARG A 208 35.68 -71.31 148.84
N ARG A 209 36.88 -70.73 148.94
CA ARG A 209 37.34 -69.68 148.03
C ARG A 209 37.45 -70.20 146.60
N LEU A 210 38.01 -71.39 146.41
CA LEU A 210 38.10 -72.04 145.10
C LEU A 210 36.71 -72.35 144.54
N ALA A 211 35.82 -72.91 145.37
CA ALA A 211 34.45 -73.17 144.96
C ALA A 211 33.73 -71.89 144.49
N LYS A 212 33.92 -70.77 145.20
CA LYS A 212 33.42 -69.46 144.78
C LYS A 212 34.05 -69.00 143.47
N HIS A 213 35.37 -69.07 143.33
CA HIS A 213 36.06 -68.68 142.10
C HIS A 213 35.57 -69.50 140.90
N LEU A 214 35.48 -70.83 141.03
CA LEU A 214 34.95 -71.70 139.98
C LEU A 214 33.50 -71.37 139.65
N GLN A 215 32.69 -71.00 140.65
CA GLN A 215 31.32 -70.57 140.42
C GLN A 215 31.25 -69.23 139.69
N ASP A 216 32.09 -68.25 140.07
CA ASP A 216 32.17 -66.93 139.44
C ASP A 216 32.65 -67.08 137.98
N VAL A 217 33.69 -67.87 137.72
CA VAL A 217 34.15 -68.21 136.37
C VAL A 217 33.05 -68.90 135.57
N ARG A 218 32.39 -69.93 136.12
CA ARG A 218 31.26 -70.59 135.43
C ARG A 218 30.12 -69.61 135.13
N SER A 219 29.84 -68.68 136.03
CA SER A 219 28.79 -67.67 135.85
C SER A 219 29.10 -66.65 134.75
N THR A 220 30.37 -66.44 134.41
CA THR A 220 30.80 -65.51 133.34
C THR A 220 30.96 -66.18 131.98
N VAL A 221 31.25 -67.49 131.94
CA VAL A 221 31.45 -68.23 130.67
C VAL A 221 30.20 -68.19 129.78
N GLN A 222 29.00 -68.36 130.34
CA GLN A 222 27.77 -68.39 129.54
C GLN A 222 27.45 -67.02 128.91
N PRO A 223 27.47 -65.88 129.64
CA PRO A 223 27.34 -64.54 129.05
C PRO A 223 28.38 -64.24 127.97
N LEU A 224 29.64 -64.64 128.16
CA LEU A 224 30.69 -64.45 127.17
C LEU A 224 30.46 -65.28 125.90
N ARG A 225 29.99 -66.52 126.03
CA ARG A 225 29.60 -67.36 124.89
C ARG A 225 28.43 -66.76 124.11
N GLU A 226 27.43 -66.21 124.82
CA GLU A 226 26.30 -65.53 124.20
C GLU A 226 26.71 -64.23 123.49
N ALA A 227 27.58 -63.43 124.12
CA ALA A 227 28.13 -62.22 123.52
C ALA A 227 28.98 -62.53 122.27
N LEU A 228 29.78 -63.60 122.32
CA LEU A 228 30.56 -64.08 121.18
C LEU A 228 29.66 -64.54 120.03
N ALA A 229 28.68 -65.40 120.31
CA ALA A 229 27.73 -65.86 119.30
C ALA A 229 26.99 -64.69 118.66
N LYS A 230 26.57 -63.68 119.45
CA LYS A 230 25.96 -62.46 118.92
C LYS A 230 26.92 -61.69 118.01
N ALA A 231 28.17 -61.48 118.43
CA ALA A 231 29.17 -60.79 117.63
C ALA A 231 29.48 -61.53 116.31
N GLU A 232 29.52 -62.86 116.33
CA GLU A 232 29.69 -63.69 115.13
C GLU A 232 28.51 -63.55 114.17
N THR A 233 27.27 -63.59 114.67
CA THR A 233 26.09 -63.37 113.83
C THR A 233 26.06 -61.98 113.20
N GLU A 234 26.47 -60.94 113.94
CA GLU A 234 26.59 -59.58 113.39
C GLU A 234 27.70 -59.46 112.35
N ARG A 235 28.87 -60.07 112.59
CA ARG A 235 29.97 -60.13 111.61
C ARG A 235 29.50 -60.82 110.33
N ASP A 236 28.79 -61.92 110.43
CA ASP A 236 28.31 -62.68 109.27
C ASP A 236 27.23 -61.90 108.51
N ARG A 237 26.37 -61.16 109.24
CA ARG A 237 25.39 -60.22 108.65
C ARG A 237 26.09 -59.10 107.88
N PHE A 238 27.08 -58.43 108.49
CA PHE A 238 27.82 -57.36 107.81
C PHE A 238 28.64 -57.87 106.62
N SER A 239 29.24 -59.06 106.74
CA SER A 239 29.98 -59.71 105.64
C SER A 239 29.05 -60.00 104.46
N SER A 240 27.85 -60.49 104.74
CA SER A 240 26.82 -60.73 103.71
C SER A 240 26.35 -59.43 103.04
N GLN A 241 26.13 -58.37 103.82
CA GLN A 241 25.77 -57.05 103.30
C GLN A 241 26.87 -56.45 102.42
N LEU A 242 28.13 -56.54 102.85
CA LEU A 242 29.28 -56.03 102.10
C LEU A 242 29.42 -56.76 100.76
N GLU A 243 29.28 -58.09 100.76
CA GLU A 243 29.35 -58.86 99.51
C GLU A 243 28.15 -58.60 98.58
N SER A 244 26.94 -58.33 99.11
CA SER A 244 25.81 -57.86 98.28
C SER A 244 26.10 -56.52 97.64
N MET A 245 26.47 -55.50 98.44
CA MET A 245 26.77 -54.16 97.95
C MET A 245 27.93 -54.16 96.94
N LYS A 246 28.95 -54.99 97.16
CA LYS A 246 30.08 -55.16 96.24
C LYS A 246 29.66 -55.79 94.91
N LYS A 247 28.72 -56.73 94.91
CA LYS A 247 28.15 -57.32 93.69
C LYS A 247 27.31 -56.29 92.93
N GLU A 248 26.45 -55.56 93.63
CA GLU A 248 25.63 -54.49 93.06
C GLU A 248 26.49 -53.39 92.43
N PHE A 249 27.48 -52.88 93.16
CA PHE A 249 28.42 -51.88 92.64
C PHE A 249 29.16 -52.37 91.40
N LYS A 250 29.65 -53.62 91.40
CA LYS A 250 30.30 -54.22 90.22
C LYS A 250 29.35 -54.32 89.02
N GLN A 251 28.08 -54.63 89.26
CA GLN A 251 27.08 -54.70 88.21
C GLN A 251 26.76 -53.31 87.65
N GLU A 252 26.59 -52.32 88.52
CA GLU A 252 26.33 -50.93 88.16
C GLU A 252 27.50 -50.32 87.36
N VAL A 253 28.74 -50.56 87.78
CA VAL A 253 29.94 -50.17 87.02
C VAL A 253 29.96 -50.79 85.61
N LYS A 254 29.61 -52.09 85.48
CA LYS A 254 29.53 -52.75 84.17
C LYS A 254 28.42 -52.16 83.29
N GLN A 255 27.27 -51.85 83.88
CA GLN A 255 26.16 -51.21 83.18
C GLN A 255 26.55 -49.82 82.71
N HIS A 256 27.12 -48.99 83.58
CA HIS A 256 27.63 -47.67 83.21
C HIS A 256 28.70 -47.75 82.11
N GLN A 257 29.65 -48.67 82.20
CA GLN A 257 30.67 -48.84 81.16
C GLN A 257 30.04 -49.18 79.80
N THR A 258 29.02 -50.05 79.80
CA THR A 258 28.29 -50.41 78.58
C THR A 258 27.55 -49.20 78.00
N SER A 259 26.85 -48.44 78.86
CA SER A 259 26.15 -47.22 78.48
C SER A 259 27.10 -46.15 77.93
N ILE A 260 28.27 -45.95 78.54
CA ILE A 260 29.30 -45.01 78.05
C ILE A 260 29.73 -45.39 76.63
N VAL A 261 30.09 -46.66 76.40
CA VAL A 261 30.52 -47.13 75.07
C VAL A 261 29.42 -46.96 74.03
N GLN A 262 28.16 -47.23 74.38
CA GLN A 262 27.02 -47.04 73.47
C GLN A 262 26.77 -45.57 73.14
N LEU A 263 26.87 -44.68 74.13
CA LEU A 263 26.72 -43.23 73.93
C LEU A 263 27.86 -42.66 73.10
N GLU A 264 29.11 -43.07 73.35
CA GLU A 264 30.27 -42.68 72.55
C GLU A 264 30.13 -43.12 71.10
N PHE A 265 29.68 -44.36 70.86
CA PHE A 265 29.44 -44.86 69.52
C PHE A 265 28.34 -44.05 68.81
N SER A 266 27.24 -43.77 69.51
CA SER A 266 26.12 -42.98 68.98
C SER A 266 26.55 -41.55 68.66
N LEU A 267 27.34 -40.92 69.54
CA LEU A 267 27.93 -39.60 69.34
C LEU A 267 28.84 -39.57 68.10
N ARG A 268 29.75 -40.54 67.97
CA ARG A 268 30.64 -40.64 66.80
C ARG A 268 29.86 -40.87 65.51
N LYS A 269 28.75 -41.62 65.55
CA LYS A 269 27.87 -41.81 64.39
C LYS A 269 27.18 -40.50 64.01
N ALA A 270 26.61 -39.79 64.98
CA ALA A 270 25.96 -38.50 64.77
C ALA A 270 26.92 -37.43 64.24
N GLN A 271 28.15 -37.37 64.79
CA GLN A 271 29.20 -36.46 64.33
C GLN A 271 29.61 -36.72 62.88
N ARG A 272 29.75 -38.01 62.49
CA ARG A 272 30.04 -38.37 61.09
C ARG A 272 28.92 -37.96 60.16
N SER A 273 27.66 -38.28 60.50
CA SER A 273 26.52 -37.88 59.67
C SER A 273 26.39 -36.36 59.56
N ALA A 274 26.63 -35.62 60.65
CA ALA A 274 26.60 -34.16 60.65
C ALA A 274 27.67 -33.57 59.73
N LYS A 275 28.91 -34.10 59.78
CA LYS A 275 30.00 -33.68 58.91
C LYS A 275 29.72 -33.98 57.44
N GLU A 276 29.14 -35.15 57.14
CA GLU A 276 28.73 -35.51 55.77
C GLU A 276 27.59 -34.61 55.25
N THR A 277 26.63 -34.23 56.09
CA THR A 277 25.58 -33.27 55.70
C THR A 277 26.14 -31.87 55.49
N GLU A 278 27.07 -31.43 56.35
CA GLU A 278 27.74 -30.14 56.20
C GLU A 278 28.53 -30.07 54.89
N GLN A 279 29.31 -31.12 54.57
CA GLN A 279 30.05 -31.20 53.32
C GLN A 279 29.13 -31.16 52.09
N ARG A 280 28.00 -31.88 52.13
CA ARG A 280 26.99 -31.85 51.06
C ARG A 280 26.42 -30.44 50.88
N LEU A 281 26.00 -29.80 51.96
CA LEU A 281 25.47 -28.44 51.92
C LEU A 281 26.50 -27.42 51.41
N GLN A 282 27.79 -27.58 51.78
CA GLN A 282 28.86 -26.73 51.26
C GLN A 282 29.05 -26.90 49.74
N GLU A 283 28.96 -28.13 49.22
CA GLU A 283 29.08 -28.37 47.78
C GLU A 283 27.85 -27.86 47.02
N GLU A 284 26.65 -28.08 47.55
CA GLU A 284 25.40 -27.51 47.00
C GLU A 284 25.47 -25.97 46.97
N HIS A 285 25.96 -25.34 48.04
CA HIS A 285 26.15 -23.89 48.07
C HIS A 285 27.15 -23.40 47.02
N LYS A 286 28.27 -24.12 46.81
CA LYS A 286 29.23 -23.79 45.75
C LYS A 286 28.62 -23.97 44.36
N GLN A 287 27.84 -25.03 44.16
CA GLN A 287 27.13 -25.30 42.91
C GLN A 287 26.12 -24.20 42.60
N LEU A 288 25.25 -23.86 43.56
CA LEU A 288 24.27 -22.78 43.43
C LEU A 288 24.95 -21.43 43.14
N LYS A 289 26.09 -21.14 43.77
CA LYS A 289 26.86 -19.92 43.48
C LYS A 289 27.39 -19.90 42.04
N ARG A 290 27.86 -21.05 41.52
CA ARG A 290 28.29 -21.17 40.11
C ARG A 290 27.11 -20.97 39.14
N GLU A 291 25.96 -21.57 39.44
CA GLU A 291 24.74 -21.43 38.64
C GLU A 291 24.22 -19.98 38.65
N MET A 292 24.20 -19.33 39.81
CA MET A 292 23.82 -17.93 39.96
C MET A 292 24.69 -17.01 39.08
N LEU A 293 26.02 -17.15 39.14
CA LEU A 293 26.93 -16.38 38.31
C LEU A 293 26.72 -16.64 36.81
N SER A 294 26.50 -17.90 36.42
CA SER A 294 26.20 -18.25 35.02
C SER A 294 24.87 -17.63 34.54
N LEU A 295 23.85 -17.61 35.40
CA LEU A 295 22.56 -16.99 35.10
C LEU A 295 22.70 -15.47 35.01
N GLU A 296 23.45 -14.84 35.91
CA GLU A 296 23.76 -13.40 35.84
C GLU A 296 24.45 -13.04 34.52
N GLU A 297 25.45 -13.81 34.09
CA GLU A 297 26.14 -13.60 32.79
C GLU A 297 25.21 -13.83 31.59
N SER A 298 24.28 -14.79 31.67
CA SER A 298 23.27 -14.96 30.62
C SER A 298 22.30 -13.77 30.57
N ASN A 299 21.94 -13.21 31.72
CA ASN A 299 21.04 -12.08 31.85
C ASN A 299 21.68 -10.79 31.32
N THR A 300 22.96 -10.54 31.62
CA THR A 300 23.71 -9.41 31.04
C THR A 300 23.77 -9.53 29.52
N ARG A 301 24.10 -10.71 28.98
CA ARG A 301 24.09 -10.95 27.52
C ARG A 301 22.72 -10.76 26.87
N LEU A 302 21.64 -11.16 27.54
CA LEU A 302 20.28 -10.91 27.05
C LEU A 302 19.93 -9.43 27.07
N LYS A 303 20.30 -8.69 28.12
CA LYS A 303 20.12 -7.22 28.18
C LYS A 303 20.88 -6.51 27.07
N GLU A 304 22.12 -6.89 26.82
CA GLU A 304 22.91 -6.36 25.70
C GLU A 304 22.25 -6.61 24.35
N LYS A 305 21.72 -7.83 24.11
CA LYS A 305 20.97 -8.14 22.89
C LYS A 305 19.69 -7.31 22.75
N VAL A 306 18.97 -7.06 23.85
CA VAL A 306 17.75 -6.24 23.85
C VAL A 306 18.07 -4.79 23.50
N GLU A 307 19.11 -4.20 24.09
CA GLU A 307 19.51 -2.82 23.73
C GLU A 307 19.99 -2.75 22.27
N LEU A 308 20.75 -3.73 21.78
CA LEU A 308 21.15 -3.79 20.37
C LEU A 308 19.94 -3.88 19.41
N GLN A 309 18.94 -4.70 19.76
CA GLN A 309 17.69 -4.80 18.98
C GLN A 309 16.91 -3.49 19.00
N LYS A 310 16.86 -2.80 20.13
CA LYS A 310 16.22 -1.49 20.29
C LYS A 310 16.91 -0.42 19.44
N ASP A 311 18.24 -0.39 19.43
CA ASP A 311 19.02 0.52 18.57
C ASP A 311 18.76 0.23 17.09
N THR A 312 18.70 -1.05 16.71
CA THR A 312 18.39 -1.48 15.34
C THR A 312 16.97 -1.05 14.93
N LEU A 313 15.98 -1.24 15.80
CA LEU A 313 14.61 -0.79 15.55
C LEU A 313 14.53 0.73 15.42
N GLN A 314 15.24 1.48 16.26
CA GLN A 314 15.29 2.94 16.17
C GLN A 314 15.89 3.40 14.83
N ALA A 315 16.97 2.75 14.36
CA ALA A 315 17.56 3.03 13.06
C ALA A 315 16.57 2.77 11.91
N LEU A 316 15.85 1.64 11.95
CA LEU A 316 14.83 1.29 10.95
C LEU A 316 13.65 2.27 10.97
N VAL A 317 13.22 2.74 12.15
CA VAL A 317 12.19 3.77 12.26
C VAL A 317 12.65 5.08 11.60
N ASN A 318 13.88 5.50 11.86
CA ASN A 318 14.46 6.69 11.25
C ASN A 318 14.52 6.54 9.71
N GLU A 319 14.99 5.40 9.20
CA GLU A 319 15.04 5.12 7.75
C GLU A 319 13.64 5.12 7.11
N LYS A 320 12.66 4.50 7.78
CA LYS A 320 11.27 4.51 7.32
C LYS A 320 10.69 5.93 7.27
N ASP A 321 11.03 6.79 8.22
CA ASP A 321 10.60 8.19 8.22
C ASP A 321 11.31 9.00 7.13
N GLU A 322 12.60 8.78 6.89
CA GLU A 322 13.33 9.37 5.76
C GLU A 322 12.73 8.95 4.40
N LEU A 323 12.46 7.66 4.23
CA LEU A 323 11.80 7.14 3.02
C LEU A 323 10.40 7.74 2.85
N HIS A 324 9.64 7.87 3.93
CA HIS A 324 8.33 8.50 3.88
C HIS A 324 8.41 9.98 3.46
N GLN A 325 9.43 10.71 3.90
CA GLN A 325 9.69 12.09 3.44
C GLN A 325 10.08 12.14 1.96
N LYS A 326 10.95 11.22 1.50
CA LYS A 326 11.31 11.11 0.08
C LYS A 326 10.09 10.83 -0.80
N VAL A 327 9.21 9.90 -0.39
CA VAL A 327 7.96 9.61 -1.10
C VAL A 327 7.07 10.85 -1.17
N LYS A 328 6.91 11.59 -0.07
CA LYS A 328 6.16 12.86 -0.06
C LYS A 328 6.74 13.88 -1.03
N THR A 329 8.06 14.00 -1.11
CA THR A 329 8.72 14.90 -2.07
C THR A 329 8.48 14.45 -3.50
N LEU A 330 8.67 13.15 -3.80
CA LEU A 330 8.42 12.59 -5.13
C LEU A 330 6.96 12.77 -5.58
N CYS A 331 5.97 12.60 -4.70
CA CYS A 331 4.57 12.86 -5.05
C CYS A 331 4.35 14.33 -5.44
N ARG A 332 4.96 15.29 -4.71
CA ARG A 332 4.87 16.71 -5.09
C ARG A 332 5.56 16.98 -6.44
N GLU A 333 6.71 16.36 -6.68
CA GLU A 333 7.42 16.46 -7.97
C GLU A 333 6.57 15.86 -9.10
N GLU A 334 5.91 14.73 -8.88
CA GLU A 334 4.98 14.10 -9.83
C GLU A 334 3.77 14.99 -10.12
N GLU A 335 3.18 15.61 -9.10
CA GLU A 335 2.11 16.61 -9.24
C GLU A 335 2.58 17.78 -10.13
N THR A 336 3.76 18.35 -9.86
CA THR A 336 4.32 19.43 -10.69
C THR A 336 4.63 18.99 -12.13
N CYS A 337 5.08 17.74 -12.32
CA CYS A 337 5.30 17.19 -13.66
C CYS A 337 3.98 17.06 -14.43
N CYS A 338 2.89 16.63 -13.76
CA CYS A 338 1.57 16.55 -14.36
C CYS A 338 1.07 17.94 -14.79
N GLU A 339 1.24 18.96 -13.94
CA GLU A 339 0.89 20.36 -14.26
C GLU A 339 1.69 20.88 -15.46
N LEU A 340 3.01 20.64 -15.48
CA LEU A 340 3.88 21.02 -16.59
C LEU A 340 3.47 20.30 -17.88
N GLN A 341 3.15 19.02 -17.81
CA GLN A 341 2.72 18.24 -18.97
C GLN A 341 1.38 18.73 -19.52
N GLN A 342 0.44 19.14 -18.65
CA GLN A 342 -0.80 19.78 -19.05
C GLN A 342 -0.55 21.11 -19.76
N MET A 343 0.34 21.97 -19.22
CA MET A 343 0.72 23.23 -19.88
C MET A 343 1.40 23.01 -21.24
N ILE A 344 2.27 22.01 -21.36
CA ILE A 344 2.88 21.66 -22.65
C ILE A 344 1.80 21.26 -23.66
N GLN A 345 0.82 20.46 -23.25
CA GLN A 345 -0.25 20.04 -24.14
C GLN A 345 -1.14 21.22 -24.55
N GLU A 346 -1.46 22.12 -23.63
CA GLU A 346 -2.17 23.37 -23.90
C GLU A 346 -1.42 24.23 -24.94
N ILE A 347 -0.14 24.51 -24.71
CA ILE A 347 0.70 25.28 -25.64
C ILE A 347 0.79 24.58 -26.99
N LYS A 348 0.90 23.24 -27.03
CA LYS A 348 0.92 22.47 -28.28
C LYS A 348 -0.37 22.65 -29.06
N THR A 349 -1.53 22.62 -28.40
CA THR A 349 -2.83 22.88 -29.04
C THR A 349 -2.92 24.32 -29.56
N GLN A 350 -2.46 25.31 -28.78
CA GLN A 350 -2.40 26.71 -29.22
C GLN A 350 -1.45 26.89 -30.41
N LEU A 351 -0.31 26.20 -30.43
CA LEU A 351 0.62 26.21 -31.55
C LEU A 351 -0.01 25.61 -32.81
N SER A 352 -0.75 24.49 -32.69
CA SER A 352 -1.46 23.92 -33.85
C SER A 352 -2.56 24.84 -34.37
N ASP A 353 -3.29 25.53 -33.50
CA ASP A 353 -4.35 26.46 -33.90
C ASP A 353 -3.77 27.70 -34.58
N THR A 354 -2.70 28.28 -34.02
CA THR A 354 -1.99 29.41 -34.64
C THR A 354 -1.36 29.01 -35.98
N GLN A 355 -0.79 27.82 -36.08
CA GLN A 355 -0.28 27.28 -37.36
C GLN A 355 -1.40 27.15 -38.40
N LEU A 356 -2.57 26.66 -38.02
CA LEU A 356 -3.72 26.54 -38.91
C LEU A 356 -4.25 27.91 -39.36
N LEU A 357 -4.26 28.92 -38.48
CA LEU A 357 -4.59 30.30 -38.83
C LEU A 357 -3.56 30.90 -39.79
N LEU A 358 -2.28 30.67 -39.55
CA LEU A 358 -1.21 31.10 -40.44
C LEU A 358 -1.36 30.48 -41.84
N ASP A 359 -1.67 29.18 -41.94
CA ASP A 359 -1.84 28.51 -43.22
C ASP A 359 -3.09 29.00 -43.96
N LYS A 360 -4.17 29.34 -43.23
CA LYS A 360 -5.34 30.05 -43.81
C LYS A 360 -4.94 31.41 -44.39
N GLU A 361 -4.14 32.20 -43.67
CA GLU A 361 -3.67 33.49 -44.18
C GLU A 361 -2.71 33.34 -45.37
N LYS A 362 -1.80 32.36 -45.35
CA LYS A 362 -0.97 32.04 -46.52
C LYS A 362 -1.83 31.68 -47.74
N ALA A 363 -2.87 30.88 -47.55
CA ALA A 363 -3.78 30.52 -48.63
C ALA A 363 -4.55 31.74 -49.17
N LYS A 364 -5.02 32.64 -48.29
CA LYS A 364 -5.63 33.92 -48.70
C LYS A 364 -4.65 34.79 -49.47
N TYR A 365 -3.42 34.93 -48.97
CA TYR A 365 -2.34 35.67 -49.63
C TYR A 365 -2.04 35.12 -51.02
N GLN A 366 -1.84 33.80 -51.15
CA GLN A 366 -1.63 33.15 -52.45
C GLN A 366 -2.79 33.38 -53.42
N SER A 367 -4.04 33.30 -52.93
CA SER A 367 -5.21 33.61 -53.74
C SER A 367 -5.21 35.07 -54.21
N ALA A 368 -4.85 36.01 -53.34
CA ALA A 368 -4.72 37.42 -53.69
C ALA A 368 -3.61 37.66 -54.71
N CYS A 369 -2.45 36.99 -54.58
CA CYS A 369 -1.39 37.03 -55.59
C CYS A 369 -1.88 36.55 -56.96
N ARG A 370 -2.59 35.42 -57.03
CA ARG A 370 -3.16 34.92 -58.30
C ARG A 370 -4.18 35.88 -58.91
N GLN A 371 -5.01 36.52 -58.08
CA GLN A 371 -5.93 37.56 -58.54
C GLN A 371 -5.18 38.77 -59.09
N GLN A 372 -4.10 39.20 -58.41
CA GLN A 372 -3.23 40.29 -58.87
C GLN A 372 -2.55 39.95 -60.19
N GLU A 373 -2.01 38.75 -60.34
CA GLU A 373 -1.41 38.26 -61.60
C GLU A 373 -2.43 38.25 -62.74
N SER A 374 -3.65 37.76 -62.47
CA SER A 374 -4.75 37.78 -63.44
C SER A 374 -5.16 39.20 -63.84
N MET A 375 -5.24 40.11 -62.86
CA MET A 375 -5.52 41.54 -63.11
C MET A 375 -4.43 42.16 -63.99
N HIS A 376 -3.16 41.94 -63.63
CA HIS A 376 -2.01 42.46 -64.38
C HIS A 376 -1.98 41.89 -65.82
N ALA A 377 -2.28 40.60 -66.00
CA ALA A 377 -2.40 40.00 -67.33
C ALA A 377 -3.52 40.65 -68.17
N LYS A 378 -4.68 40.95 -67.56
CA LYS A 378 -5.76 41.69 -68.24
C LYS A 378 -5.36 43.10 -68.60
N GLN A 379 -4.72 43.83 -67.68
CA GLN A 379 -4.21 45.19 -67.94
C GLN A 379 -3.22 45.19 -69.11
N LYS A 380 -2.29 44.23 -69.13
CA LYS A 380 -1.33 44.08 -70.23
C LYS A 380 -2.03 43.79 -71.57
N SER A 381 -2.98 42.87 -71.60
CA SER A 381 -3.75 42.56 -72.83
C SER A 381 -4.59 43.74 -73.31
N LEU A 382 -5.16 44.55 -72.39
CA LEU A 382 -5.87 45.77 -72.76
C LEU A 382 -4.93 46.82 -73.34
N LEU A 383 -3.73 46.98 -72.76
CA LEU A 383 -2.72 47.89 -73.28
C LEU A 383 -2.31 47.50 -74.70
N GLU A 384 -2.02 46.21 -74.94
CA GLU A 384 -1.71 45.69 -76.29
C GLU A 384 -2.85 45.94 -77.29
N ARG A 385 -4.13 45.91 -76.86
CA ARG A 385 -5.26 46.27 -77.72
C ARG A 385 -5.35 47.77 -77.98
N VAL A 386 -5.04 48.61 -77.01
CA VAL A 386 -4.97 50.07 -77.20
C VAL A 386 -3.86 50.41 -78.18
N ASP A 387 -2.67 49.84 -78.01
CA ASP A 387 -1.55 50.04 -78.95
C ASP A 387 -1.95 49.61 -80.37
N ALA A 388 -2.61 48.45 -80.54
CA ALA A 388 -3.11 48.01 -81.84
C ALA A 388 -4.19 48.94 -82.44
N LEU A 389 -5.04 49.54 -81.59
CA LEU A 389 -6.03 50.52 -82.04
C LEU A 389 -5.37 51.84 -82.46
N ASP A 390 -4.31 52.25 -81.77
CA ASP A 390 -3.52 53.43 -82.14
C ASP A 390 -2.83 53.20 -83.49
N GLU A 391 -2.22 52.03 -83.71
CA GLU A 391 -1.67 51.63 -85.02
C GLU A 391 -2.75 51.65 -86.13
N GLU A 392 -3.95 51.09 -85.87
CA GLU A 392 -5.09 51.15 -86.80
C GLU A 392 -5.49 52.61 -87.11
N CYS A 393 -5.47 53.51 -86.12
CA CYS A 393 -5.79 54.93 -86.31
C CYS A 393 -4.73 55.66 -87.13
N GLU A 394 -3.44 55.44 -86.85
CA GLU A 394 -2.32 56.03 -87.60
C GLU A 394 -2.36 55.58 -89.07
N GLU A 395 -2.61 54.30 -89.34
CA GLU A 395 -2.74 53.77 -90.70
C GLU A 395 -3.93 54.40 -91.44
N LEU A 396 -5.10 54.50 -90.80
CA LEU A 396 -6.27 55.17 -91.39
C LEU A 396 -6.01 56.65 -91.66
N GLN A 397 -5.27 57.33 -90.78
CA GLN A 397 -4.92 58.74 -90.94
C GLN A 397 -3.92 58.95 -92.08
N MET A 398 -2.95 58.06 -92.24
CA MET A 398 -2.03 58.04 -93.38
C MET A 398 -2.79 57.81 -94.69
N GLN A 399 -3.65 56.79 -94.74
CA GLN A 399 -4.48 56.51 -95.91
C GLN A 399 -5.39 57.69 -96.26
N LEU A 400 -5.99 58.36 -95.27
CA LEU A 400 -6.77 59.57 -95.49
C LEU A 400 -5.91 60.68 -96.12
N GLY A 401 -4.71 60.92 -95.60
CA GLY A 401 -3.76 61.89 -96.14
C GLY A 401 -3.38 61.61 -97.60
N GLU A 402 -3.10 60.35 -97.95
CA GLU A 402 -2.84 59.94 -99.33
C GLU A 402 -4.06 60.18 -100.25
N LYS A 403 -5.27 59.88 -99.76
CA LYS A 403 -6.52 60.15 -100.49
C LYS A 403 -6.76 61.66 -100.67
N GLU A 404 -6.47 62.47 -99.67
CA GLU A 404 -6.58 63.93 -99.75
C GLU A 404 -5.56 64.51 -100.75
N GLU A 405 -4.30 64.05 -100.73
CA GLU A 405 -3.27 64.50 -101.67
C GLU A 405 -3.62 64.12 -103.12
N THR A 406 -4.07 62.88 -103.35
CA THR A 406 -4.54 62.45 -104.67
C THR A 406 -5.75 63.25 -105.14
N GLN A 407 -6.68 63.61 -104.25
CA GLN A 407 -7.81 64.47 -104.55
C GLN A 407 -7.38 65.90 -104.90
N ILE A 408 -6.43 66.50 -104.17
CA ILE A 408 -5.84 67.80 -104.50
C ILE A 408 -5.19 67.77 -105.89
N ASN A 409 -4.44 66.71 -106.21
CA ASN A 409 -3.80 66.56 -107.51
C ASN A 409 -4.81 66.45 -108.66
N LEU A 410 -5.86 65.63 -108.50
CA LEU A 410 -6.97 65.53 -109.46
C LEU A 410 -7.68 66.87 -109.66
N ASN A 411 -7.93 67.62 -108.59
CA ASN A 411 -8.57 68.93 -108.65
C ASN A 411 -7.70 69.94 -109.43
N ASN A 412 -6.38 69.93 -109.20
CA ASN A 412 -5.42 70.73 -109.97
C ASN A 412 -5.41 70.37 -111.46
N GLN A 413 -5.52 69.07 -111.80
CA GLN A 413 -5.63 68.62 -113.20
C GLN A 413 -6.94 69.10 -113.85
N LEU A 414 -8.06 69.00 -113.14
CA LEU A 414 -9.36 69.52 -113.58
C LEU A 414 -9.31 71.03 -113.85
N GLN A 415 -8.67 71.80 -112.96
CA GLN A 415 -8.51 73.24 -113.14
C GLN A 415 -7.68 73.59 -114.38
N LYS A 416 -6.60 72.83 -114.66
CA LYS A 416 -5.80 72.98 -115.89
C LYS A 416 -6.64 72.69 -117.14
N MET A 417 -7.40 71.59 -117.15
CA MET A 417 -8.27 71.23 -118.27
C MET A 417 -9.37 72.27 -118.51
N SER A 418 -9.93 72.85 -117.44
CA SER A 418 -10.91 73.93 -117.54
C SER A 418 -10.34 75.18 -118.22
N LYS A 419 -9.12 75.62 -117.84
CA LYS A 419 -8.45 76.76 -118.47
C LYS A 419 -8.16 76.51 -119.95
N LEU A 420 -7.73 75.30 -120.30
CA LEU A 420 -7.49 74.90 -121.70
C LEU A 420 -8.78 74.93 -122.53
N LYS A 421 -9.89 74.45 -121.96
CA LYS A 421 -11.22 74.52 -122.58
C LYS A 421 -11.65 75.96 -122.83
N GLU A 422 -11.47 76.87 -121.87
CA GLU A 422 -11.78 78.30 -122.04
C GLU A 422 -10.95 78.93 -123.16
N GLN A 423 -9.65 78.62 -123.24
CA GLN A 423 -8.78 79.11 -124.31
C GLN A 423 -9.22 78.63 -125.70
N GLN A 424 -9.55 77.34 -125.84
CA GLN A 424 -10.05 76.80 -127.11
C GLN A 424 -11.41 77.40 -127.49
N GLN A 425 -12.30 77.63 -126.52
CA GLN A 425 -13.59 78.27 -126.75
C GLN A 425 -13.43 79.72 -127.24
N ALA A 426 -12.46 80.47 -126.70
CA ALA A 426 -12.14 81.82 -127.16
C ALA A 426 -11.61 81.84 -128.60
N GLN A 427 -10.68 80.93 -128.94
CA GLN A 427 -10.17 80.78 -130.31
C GLN A 427 -11.27 80.41 -131.33
N LEU A 428 -12.22 79.57 -130.93
CA LEU A 428 -13.33 79.16 -131.79
C LEU A 428 -14.30 80.32 -132.09
N SER A 429 -14.53 81.20 -131.09
CA SER A 429 -15.34 82.41 -131.26
C SER A 429 -14.67 83.41 -132.22
N GLU A 430 -13.36 83.59 -132.11
CA GLU A 430 -12.59 84.47 -133.00
C GLU A 430 -12.63 83.97 -134.47
N GLN A 431 -12.46 82.66 -134.67
CA GLN A 431 -12.61 82.01 -136.00
C GLN A 431 -14.01 82.21 -136.59
N GLN A 432 -15.07 82.13 -135.77
CA GLN A 432 -16.45 82.34 -136.22
C GLN A 432 -16.70 83.78 -136.70
N ASP A 433 -16.10 84.79 -136.06
CA ASP A 433 -16.27 86.19 -136.47
C ASP A 433 -15.51 86.53 -137.75
N ILE A 434 -14.33 85.94 -137.96
CA ILE A 434 -13.60 86.03 -139.23
C ILE A 434 -14.42 85.43 -140.38
N TYR A 435 -14.99 84.24 -140.17
CA TYR A 435 -15.85 83.59 -141.16
C TYR A 435 -17.08 84.44 -141.51
N ARG A 436 -17.70 85.07 -140.50
CA ARG A 436 -18.83 86.00 -140.67
C ARG A 436 -18.45 87.23 -141.51
N GLY A 437 -17.23 87.75 -141.33
CA GLY A 437 -16.68 88.85 -142.12
C GLY A 437 -16.48 88.47 -143.58
N LEU A 438 -15.82 87.34 -143.85
CA LEU A 438 -15.60 86.82 -145.20
C LEU A 438 -16.91 86.54 -145.95
N GLN A 439 -17.95 86.06 -145.25
CA GLN A 439 -19.26 85.81 -145.86
C GLN A 439 -19.95 87.10 -146.32
N LYS A 440 -19.83 88.20 -145.56
CA LYS A 440 -20.33 89.52 -145.98
C LYS A 440 -19.58 90.05 -147.20
N GLU A 441 -18.26 89.85 -147.25
CA GLU A 441 -17.43 90.24 -148.40
C GLU A 441 -17.84 89.48 -149.67
N LYS A 442 -18.05 88.17 -149.55
CA LYS A 442 -18.52 87.30 -150.63
C LYS A 442 -19.87 87.76 -151.17
N GLN A 443 -20.85 88.05 -150.30
CA GLN A 443 -22.16 88.54 -150.73
C GLN A 443 -22.06 89.87 -151.48
N ARG A 444 -21.24 90.80 -151.01
CA ARG A 444 -21.03 92.10 -151.66
C ARG A 444 -20.41 91.97 -153.06
N LEU A 445 -19.41 91.10 -153.18
CA LEU A 445 -18.78 90.81 -154.47
C LEU A 445 -19.75 90.13 -155.44
N GLN A 446 -20.58 89.20 -154.95
CA GLN A 446 -21.61 88.57 -155.76
C GLN A 446 -22.60 89.59 -156.33
N THR A 447 -23.10 90.53 -155.52
CA THR A 447 -23.99 91.60 -156.01
C THR A 447 -23.35 92.46 -157.11
N HIS A 448 -22.05 92.76 -157.01
CA HIS A 448 -21.36 93.50 -158.08
C HIS A 448 -21.18 92.69 -159.36
N VAL A 449 -20.94 91.39 -159.25
CA VAL A 449 -20.88 90.49 -160.40
C VAL A 449 -22.24 90.45 -161.09
N ASP A 450 -23.33 90.28 -160.35
CA ASP A 450 -24.69 90.22 -160.89
C ASP A 450 -25.09 91.54 -161.60
N GLU A 451 -24.70 92.70 -161.05
CA GLU A 451 -24.89 94.02 -161.68
C GLU A 451 -24.10 94.16 -163.00
N LEU A 452 -22.85 93.70 -163.02
CA LEU A 452 -22.01 93.73 -164.21
C LEU A 452 -22.53 92.79 -165.30
N GLU A 453 -22.96 91.57 -164.94
CA GLU A 453 -23.56 90.62 -165.88
C GLU A 453 -24.83 91.21 -166.51
N LYS A 454 -25.65 91.92 -165.72
CA LYS A 454 -26.85 92.60 -166.22
C LYS A 454 -26.50 93.70 -167.25
N HIS A 455 -25.50 94.53 -166.97
CA HIS A 455 -25.05 95.56 -167.92
C HIS A 455 -24.43 94.97 -169.19
N VAL A 456 -23.69 93.86 -169.07
CA VAL A 456 -23.15 93.15 -170.24
C VAL A 456 -24.28 92.57 -171.09
N ALA A 457 -25.32 92.00 -170.48
CA ALA A 457 -26.50 91.48 -171.19
C ALA A 457 -27.28 92.60 -171.92
N GLU A 458 -27.50 93.73 -171.25
CA GLU A 458 -28.16 94.92 -171.84
C GLU A 458 -27.38 95.46 -173.06
N LEU A 459 -26.05 95.51 -172.97
CA LEU A 459 -25.16 95.90 -174.07
C LEU A 459 -25.18 94.89 -175.21
N MET A 460 -25.18 93.58 -174.89
CA MET A 460 -25.28 92.53 -175.89
C MET A 460 -26.59 92.61 -176.68
N GLU A 461 -27.73 92.80 -176.02
CA GLU A 461 -29.01 93.00 -176.70
C GLU A 461 -29.00 94.24 -177.61
N HIS A 462 -28.41 95.36 -177.15
CA HIS A 462 -28.26 96.55 -177.98
C HIS A 462 -27.44 96.30 -179.24
N VAL A 463 -26.32 95.57 -179.13
CA VAL A 463 -25.46 95.23 -180.28
C VAL A 463 -26.19 94.27 -181.23
N GLN A 464 -26.96 93.33 -180.70
CA GLN A 464 -27.74 92.37 -181.49
C GLN A 464 -28.89 93.05 -182.24
N ALA A 465 -29.60 93.97 -181.58
CA ALA A 465 -30.65 94.78 -182.21
C ALA A 465 -30.10 95.66 -183.34
N LEU A 466 -28.90 96.23 -183.17
CA LEU A 466 -28.23 97.02 -184.21
C LEU A 466 -27.78 96.16 -185.41
N ARG A 467 -27.21 94.98 -185.16
CA ARG A 467 -26.81 94.05 -186.23
C ARG A 467 -28.00 93.50 -187.00
N GLU A 468 -29.10 93.18 -186.32
CA GLU A 468 -30.27 92.63 -187.00
C GLU A 468 -30.97 93.68 -187.85
N ARG A 469 -30.95 94.94 -187.42
CA ARG A 469 -31.35 96.09 -188.24
C ARG A 469 -30.47 96.23 -189.48
N GLU A 470 -29.16 96.11 -189.34
CA GLU A 470 -28.22 96.18 -190.47
C GLU A 470 -28.39 95.00 -191.44
N ARG A 471 -28.56 93.77 -190.93
CA ARG A 471 -28.75 92.55 -191.72
C ARG A 471 -30.05 92.59 -192.54
N LEU A 472 -31.13 93.07 -191.95
CA LEU A 472 -32.42 93.24 -192.64
C LEU A 472 -32.36 94.33 -193.71
N LEU A 473 -31.56 95.39 -193.51
CA LEU A 473 -31.36 96.46 -194.50
C LEU A 473 -30.56 96.02 -195.74
N VAL A 474 -29.72 95.00 -195.63
CA VAL A 474 -28.86 94.52 -196.73
C VAL A 474 -29.51 93.35 -197.50
N ALA A 475 -30.13 92.39 -196.80
CA ALA A 475 -30.72 91.20 -197.43
C ALA A 475 -31.99 91.50 -198.22
N PHE A 476 -32.64 92.62 -197.91
CA PHE A 476 -33.83 93.08 -198.59
C PHE A 476 -33.68 94.57 -198.90
N PRO A 477 -33.06 94.92 -200.05
CA PRO A 477 -33.14 96.27 -200.58
C PRO A 477 -34.60 96.71 -200.78
N GLU A 478 -35.51 95.73 -200.94
CA GLU A 478 -36.97 95.89 -201.02
C GLU A 478 -37.65 96.18 -199.66
N LEU A 479 -36.95 96.01 -198.53
CA LEU A 479 -37.36 96.45 -197.19
C LEU A 479 -36.84 97.86 -196.84
N ASN A 480 -36.27 98.59 -197.80
CA ASN A 480 -36.22 100.04 -197.65
C ASN A 480 -37.57 100.67 -198.03
N ASN A 481 -38.54 100.55 -197.13
CA ASN A 481 -39.69 101.44 -197.10
C ASN A 481 -39.42 102.64 -196.18
N TRP A 482 -38.41 103.43 -196.56
CA TRP A 482 -38.56 104.89 -196.68
C TRP A 482 -38.50 105.35 -198.15
N ALA A 483 -39.05 104.52 -199.05
CA ALA A 483 -39.50 104.90 -200.38
C ALA A 483 -40.84 104.22 -200.78
N GLN A 484 -41.83 104.21 -199.88
CA GLN A 484 -43.28 104.18 -200.23
C GLN A 484 -44.09 105.11 -199.30
N THR A 485 -43.55 106.31 -199.09
CA THR A 485 -44.31 107.53 -198.80
C THR A 485 -43.48 108.71 -199.27
N GLN A 486 -43.58 108.98 -200.56
CA GLN A 486 -43.74 110.35 -201.03
C GLN A 486 -45.08 110.44 -201.76
N PRO A 487 -45.94 111.41 -201.44
CA PRO A 487 -46.73 112.07 -202.45
C PRO A 487 -45.77 112.81 -203.38
N GLN A 488 -45.79 112.44 -204.66
CA GLN A 488 -45.16 113.23 -205.71
C GLN A 488 -45.94 114.54 -205.87
N SER A 489 -45.22 115.64 -205.77
CA SER A 489 -45.58 116.87 -206.46
C SER A 489 -45.21 116.69 -207.93
N THR A 490 -46.09 117.05 -208.87
CA THR A 490 -45.70 117.27 -210.29
C THR A 490 -44.96 118.61 -210.46
N GLY A 491 -44.55 119.23 -209.35
CA GLY A 491 -43.73 120.43 -209.34
C GLY A 491 -44.49 121.71 -209.64
N ASN A 492 -45.82 121.66 -209.79
CA ASN A 492 -46.63 122.84 -210.06
C ASN A 492 -48.02 122.73 -209.43
N LEU A 493 -48.18 123.41 -208.29
CA LEU A 493 -49.29 123.26 -207.33
C LEU A 493 -50.69 123.50 -207.93
N ILE A 494 -50.77 124.30 -208.99
CA ILE A 494 -52.04 124.66 -209.61
C ILE A 494 -52.54 123.53 -210.52
N LEU A 495 -51.64 122.86 -211.24
CA LEU A 495 -51.98 121.78 -212.17
C LEU A 495 -52.46 120.51 -211.45
N ASP A 496 -51.83 120.18 -210.33
CA ASP A 496 -52.24 119.04 -209.50
C ASP A 496 -53.61 119.28 -208.84
N MET A 497 -53.94 120.53 -208.48
CA MET A 497 -55.28 120.89 -207.99
C MET A 497 -56.36 120.80 -209.07
N GLU A 498 -56.08 121.17 -210.33
CA GLU A 498 -57.04 121.05 -211.44
C GLU A 498 -57.30 119.59 -211.85
N GLN A 499 -56.28 118.72 -211.85
CA GLN A 499 -56.45 117.29 -212.13
C GLN A 499 -57.27 116.57 -211.05
N GLN A 500 -57.06 116.92 -209.78
CA GLN A 500 -57.85 116.42 -208.66
C GLN A 500 -59.33 116.88 -208.77
N GLN A 501 -59.59 118.08 -209.28
CA GLN A 501 -60.94 118.61 -209.54
C GLN A 501 -61.63 117.93 -210.74
N GLN A 502 -60.87 117.56 -211.79
CA GLN A 502 -61.37 116.78 -212.95
C GLN A 502 -61.72 115.33 -212.57
N ALA A 503 -60.88 114.65 -211.79
CA ALA A 503 -61.12 113.27 -211.34
C ALA A 503 -62.42 113.15 -210.51
N ASN A 504 -62.74 114.16 -209.70
CA ASN A 504 -63.98 114.18 -208.93
C ASN A 504 -65.21 114.62 -209.72
N SER A 505 -65.06 115.46 -210.76
CA SER A 505 -66.15 115.76 -211.71
C SER A 505 -66.60 114.49 -212.48
N LEU A 506 -65.67 113.56 -212.77
CA LEU A 506 -65.96 112.23 -213.33
C LEU A 506 -66.66 111.31 -212.32
N ARG A 507 -66.24 111.34 -211.04
CA ARG A 507 -66.85 110.56 -209.94
C ARG A 507 -68.30 110.96 -209.65
N ILE A 508 -68.64 112.25 -209.79
CA ILE A 508 -70.01 112.76 -209.63
C ILE A 508 -70.92 112.30 -210.79
N LYS A 509 -70.45 112.30 -212.05
CA LYS A 509 -71.23 111.79 -213.21
C LYS A 509 -71.53 110.28 -213.15
N VAL A 510 -70.59 109.46 -212.65
CA VAL A 510 -70.78 108.00 -212.51
C VAL A 510 -71.81 107.68 -211.43
N LEU A 511 -71.81 108.40 -210.30
CA LEU A 511 -72.78 108.24 -209.21
C LEU A 511 -74.21 108.68 -209.58
N GLU A 512 -74.37 109.65 -210.49
CA GLU A 512 -75.68 110.02 -211.06
C GLU A 512 -76.21 108.96 -212.04
N GLN A 513 -75.31 108.29 -212.78
CA GLN A 513 -75.64 107.25 -213.77
C GLN A 513 -76.02 105.89 -213.12
N GLU A 514 -75.38 105.52 -212.01
CA GLU A 514 -75.73 104.32 -211.24
C GLU A 514 -77.10 104.45 -210.53
N ASN A 515 -77.47 105.66 -210.05
CA ASN A 515 -78.76 105.84 -209.38
C ASN A 515 -79.96 105.89 -210.34
N ALA A 516 -79.78 106.44 -211.56
CA ALA A 516 -80.77 106.30 -212.64
C ALA A 516 -80.99 104.82 -213.03
N THR A 517 -79.97 103.98 -212.83
CA THR A 517 -80.01 102.53 -213.08
C THR A 517 -80.73 101.80 -211.93
N LEU A 518 -80.48 102.18 -210.66
CA LEU A 518 -81.17 101.64 -209.48
C LEU A 518 -82.68 101.90 -209.50
N HIS A 519 -83.10 103.09 -209.94
CA HIS A 519 -84.52 103.43 -210.16
C HIS A 519 -85.18 102.50 -211.19
N LYS A 520 -84.45 102.03 -212.21
CA LYS A 520 -84.98 101.12 -213.25
C LYS A 520 -85.04 99.65 -212.81
N SER A 521 -84.17 99.22 -211.90
CA SER A 521 -84.14 97.83 -211.39
C SER A 521 -85.18 97.56 -210.29
N LEU A 522 -85.53 98.58 -209.49
CA LEU A 522 -86.60 98.44 -208.49
C LEU A 522 -87.99 98.29 -209.12
N GLU A 523 -88.22 98.91 -210.29
CA GLU A 523 -89.40 98.70 -211.11
C GLU A 523 -89.56 97.22 -211.55
N LYS A 524 -88.45 96.47 -211.69
CA LYS A 524 -88.44 95.08 -212.15
C LYS A 524 -88.64 94.04 -211.03
N LEU A 525 -88.16 94.31 -209.81
CA LEU A 525 -88.31 93.36 -208.69
C LEU A 525 -89.76 93.28 -208.16
N ARG A 526 -90.57 94.34 -208.33
CA ARG A 526 -92.00 94.28 -207.98
C ARG A 526 -92.83 93.39 -208.92
N GLN A 527 -92.39 93.19 -210.16
CA GLN A 527 -93.11 92.37 -211.13
C GLN A 527 -92.82 90.86 -210.99
N GLY A 528 -91.70 90.47 -210.37
CA GLY A 528 -91.28 89.06 -210.24
C GLY A 528 -91.87 88.29 -209.06
N ALA A 529 -92.29 88.97 -207.99
CA ALA A 529 -92.86 88.32 -206.80
C ALA A 529 -94.32 87.83 -207.00
N MET A 530 -94.95 88.10 -208.16
CA MET A 530 -96.30 87.61 -208.50
C MET A 530 -96.34 86.17 -209.06
N PHE A 531 -95.21 85.48 -209.28
CA PHE A 531 -95.19 84.28 -210.14
C PHE A 531 -94.80 82.94 -209.48
N ASN A 532 -94.23 82.93 -208.26
CA ASN A 532 -93.78 81.69 -207.63
C ASN A 532 -94.27 81.58 -206.19
N ALA A 533 -95.36 80.84 -206.01
CA ALA A 533 -95.26 79.49 -205.43
C ALA A 533 -96.63 79.08 -204.88
N THR A 534 -97.38 78.40 -205.74
CA THR A 534 -98.74 77.90 -205.51
C THR A 534 -98.66 76.37 -205.53
N ARG A 535 -99.00 75.75 -204.38
CA ARG A 535 -99.50 74.37 -204.13
C ARG A 535 -98.53 73.20 -203.88
N GLU A 536 -98.20 73.00 -202.59
CA GLU A 536 -98.59 71.78 -201.85
C GLU A 536 -100.12 71.82 -201.56
N ALA A 537 -100.81 70.68 -201.58
CA ALA A 537 -102.27 70.47 -201.38
C ALA A 537 -102.48 69.12 -200.66
N PRO A 538 -103.69 68.67 -200.18
CA PRO A 538 -105.04 69.28 -200.09
C PRO A 538 -105.86 69.02 -198.77
N SER A 539 -106.90 69.85 -198.47
CA SER A 539 -108.31 69.48 -198.13
C SER A 539 -109.09 70.57 -197.35
N GLN A 540 -110.27 70.97 -197.90
CA GLN A 540 -111.56 71.45 -197.28
C GLN A 540 -111.57 72.60 -196.25
N HIS A 541 -112.62 73.40 -196.02
CA HIS A 541 -113.94 73.75 -196.59
C HIS A 541 -114.17 75.21 -196.06
N THR A 542 -115.00 76.08 -196.61
CA THR A 542 -116.40 75.95 -197.03
C THR A 542 -116.70 77.07 -198.01
#